data_AF-A0A1S0YQ45-F1
#
_entry.id   AF-A0A1S0YQ45-F1
#
_cell.length_a   1.000
_cell.length_b   1.000
_cell.length_c   1.000
_cell.angle_alpha   90.00
_cell.angle_beta   90.00
_cell.angle_gamma   90.00
#
_symmetry.space_group_name_H-M   'P 1'
#
loop_
_entity.id
_entity.type
_entity.pdbx_description
1 polymer ?
#
loop_
_entity_poly.entity_id
_entity_poly.type
_entity_poly.pdbx_seq_one_letter_code
_entity_poly.pdbx_strand_id
1 'polypeptide(L)'
;MTSARQPDHVRLSDADRTAAMTALGNALGEGRLSMQEYDERCQACTTAVTRTDLAPLFADLPQRPSFGSTDVAQVQQDVPVFSAREIVEARRSGRRMRAGIFWLGAIGSFTAAVAINAPVLLAVIPVLFILLYVMKVGPDSWYSPSLREMERSQRRLVRAKQLELEADRAYDAAQRKIERREQIDRLTGDTLNFAQESLNKFRRRD
;
A
#
# COMPACT_ATOMS: atom_id res chain seq x y z
N MET A 1 -35.05 18.15 3.82
CA MET A 1 -34.73 18.33 2.39
C MET A 1 -33.49 19.19 2.29
N THR A 2 -32.31 18.58 2.34
CA THR A 2 -31.02 19.28 2.23
C THR A 2 -30.30 18.62 1.06
N SER A 3 -30.51 19.18 -0.13
CA SER A 3 -29.77 18.82 -1.34
C SER A 3 -28.30 19.14 -1.06
N ALA A 4 -27.48 18.13 -0.85
CA ALA A 4 -26.03 18.28 -0.84
C ALA A 4 -25.67 18.89 -2.21
N ARG A 5 -25.24 20.16 -2.19
CA ARG A 5 -24.79 20.86 -3.40
C ARG A 5 -23.56 20.11 -3.89
N GLN A 6 -23.77 19.32 -4.93
CA GLN A 6 -22.75 18.56 -5.62
C GLN A 6 -21.63 19.53 -6.05
N PRO A 7 -20.34 19.14 -5.97
CA PRO A 7 -19.25 20.03 -6.32
C PRO A 7 -19.15 20.17 -7.86
N ASP A 8 -20.19 20.77 -8.45
CA ASP A 8 -20.44 20.91 -9.90
C ASP A 8 -19.49 21.88 -10.62
N HIS A 9 -18.52 22.45 -9.90
CA HIS A 9 -17.56 23.42 -10.43
C HIS A 9 -16.11 23.10 -10.03
N VAL A 10 -15.79 21.82 -9.79
CA VAL A 10 -14.40 21.41 -9.58
C VAL A 10 -13.67 21.37 -10.91
N ARG A 11 -12.54 22.08 -10.98
CA ARG A 11 -11.65 22.09 -12.14
C ARG A 11 -11.11 20.69 -12.38
N LEU A 12 -11.14 20.27 -13.65
CA LEU A 12 -10.68 18.97 -14.09
C LEU A 12 -9.16 18.85 -13.93
N SER A 13 -8.69 17.75 -13.34
CA SER A 13 -7.26 17.41 -13.30
C SER A 13 -6.84 16.70 -14.59
N ASP A 14 -5.56 16.74 -14.95
CA ASP A 14 -5.03 15.99 -16.09
C ASP A 14 -5.22 14.47 -15.93
N ALA A 15 -5.20 13.99 -14.68
CA ALA A 15 -5.49 12.60 -14.34
C ALA A 15 -6.96 12.25 -14.64
N ASP A 16 -7.89 13.14 -14.30
CA ASP A 16 -9.33 12.96 -14.58
C ASP A 16 -9.57 12.93 -16.10
N ARG A 17 -8.91 13.82 -16.87
CA ARG A 17 -8.98 13.82 -18.35
C ARG A 17 -8.49 12.51 -18.95
N THR A 18 -7.36 11.98 -18.46
CA THR A 18 -6.79 10.73 -18.96
C THR A 18 -7.67 9.52 -18.63
N ALA A 19 -8.27 9.52 -17.44
CA ALA A 19 -9.24 8.49 -17.03
C ALA A 19 -10.48 8.50 -17.91
N ALA A 20 -10.99 9.69 -18.26
CA ALA A 20 -12.12 9.86 -19.18
C ALA A 20 -11.82 9.27 -20.57
N MET A 21 -10.67 9.62 -21.16
CA MET A 21 -10.26 9.11 -22.47
C MET A 21 -10.09 7.59 -22.47
N THR A 22 -9.57 7.02 -21.38
CA THR A 22 -9.45 5.56 -21.22
C THR A 22 -10.83 4.88 -21.20
N ALA A 23 -11.80 5.44 -20.48
CA ALA A 23 -13.16 4.90 -20.41
C ALA A 23 -13.86 4.93 -21.78
N LEU A 24 -13.66 6.00 -22.57
CA LEU A 24 -14.14 6.06 -23.95
C LEU A 24 -13.49 4.99 -24.83
N GLY A 25 -12.19 4.72 -24.65
CA GLY A 25 -11.47 3.67 -25.36
C GLY A 25 -12.03 2.28 -25.07
N ASN A 26 -12.41 2.01 -23.82
CA ASN A 26 -13.07 0.76 -23.45
C ASN A 26 -14.43 0.61 -24.14
N ALA A 27 -15.24 1.68 -24.18
CA ALA A 27 -16.55 1.65 -24.83
C ALA A 27 -16.44 1.43 -26.36
N LEU A 28 -15.41 1.98 -27.00
CA LEU A 28 -15.06 1.68 -28.39
C LEU A 28 -14.69 0.20 -28.57
N GLY A 29 -13.83 -0.34 -27.69
CA GLY A 29 -13.45 -1.75 -27.70
C GLY A 29 -14.61 -2.72 -27.48
N GLU A 30 -15.63 -2.32 -26.72
CA GLU A 30 -16.88 -3.05 -26.54
C GLU A 30 -17.86 -2.91 -27.72
N GLY A 31 -17.54 -2.09 -28.73
CA GLY A 31 -18.41 -1.81 -29.87
C GLY A 31 -19.64 -0.96 -29.54
N ARG A 32 -19.64 -0.27 -28.40
CA ARG A 32 -20.74 0.61 -27.94
C ARG A 32 -20.61 2.03 -28.46
N LEU A 33 -19.45 2.36 -29.01
CA LEU A 33 -19.12 3.64 -29.58
C LEU A 33 -18.51 3.40 -30.95
N SER A 34 -18.91 4.17 -31.95
CA SER A 34 -18.23 4.16 -33.25
C SER A 34 -16.90 4.92 -33.17
N MET A 35 -16.00 4.67 -34.12
CA MET A 35 -14.72 5.38 -34.18
C MET A 35 -14.91 6.90 -34.31
N GLN A 36 -15.92 7.34 -35.06
CA GLN A 36 -16.21 8.77 -35.24
C GLN A 36 -16.67 9.41 -33.92
N GLU A 37 -17.59 8.76 -33.20
CA GLU A 37 -18.07 9.26 -31.91
C GLU A 37 -16.97 9.24 -30.84
N TYR A 38 -16.04 8.28 -30.92
CA TYR A 38 -14.86 8.24 -30.06
C TYR A 38 -13.98 9.48 -30.25
N ASP A 39 -13.64 9.81 -31.49
CA ASP A 39 -12.80 10.98 -31.79
C ASP A 39 -13.45 12.29 -31.34
N GLU A 40 -14.75 12.47 -31.62
CA GLU A 40 -15.53 13.64 -31.21
C GLU A 40 -15.55 13.80 -29.67
N ARG A 41 -15.80 12.71 -28.94
CA ARG A 41 -15.84 12.74 -27.46
C ARG A 41 -14.45 12.90 -26.84
N CYS A 42 -13.40 12.36 -27.47
CA CYS A 42 -12.02 12.51 -27.01
C CYS A 42 -11.54 13.96 -27.15
N GLN A 43 -11.89 14.62 -28.26
CA GLN A 43 -11.64 16.04 -28.46
C GLN A 43 -12.37 16.89 -27.41
N ALA A 44 -13.65 16.60 -27.15
CA ALA A 44 -14.44 17.27 -26.11
C ALA A 44 -13.84 17.09 -24.71
N CYS A 45 -13.34 15.90 -24.38
CA CYS A 45 -12.61 15.64 -23.12
C CYS A 45 -11.35 16.51 -23.00
N THR A 46 -10.65 16.76 -24.10
CA THR A 46 -9.42 17.56 -24.11
C THR A 46 -9.70 19.03 -23.79
N THR A 47 -10.82 19.56 -24.29
CA THR A 47 -11.24 20.95 -24.06
C THR A 47 -12.00 21.18 -22.75
N ALA A 48 -12.41 20.11 -22.06
CA ALA A 48 -13.17 20.19 -20.81
C ALA A 48 -12.35 20.86 -19.68
N VAL A 49 -13.00 21.79 -18.97
CA VAL A 49 -12.37 22.56 -17.88
C VAL A 49 -12.87 22.10 -16.52
N THR A 50 -14.11 21.64 -16.44
CA THR A 50 -14.76 21.20 -15.21
C THR A 50 -15.23 19.76 -15.31
N ARG A 51 -15.43 19.11 -14.16
CA ARG A 51 -15.94 17.73 -14.11
C ARG A 51 -17.35 17.59 -14.69
N THR A 52 -18.16 18.64 -14.58
CA THR A 52 -19.52 18.69 -15.11
C THR A 52 -19.54 18.65 -16.63
N ASP A 53 -18.48 19.16 -17.29
CA ASP A 53 -18.33 19.11 -18.74
C ASP A 53 -18.13 17.68 -19.26
N LEU A 54 -17.65 16.75 -18.41
CA LEU A 54 -17.45 15.34 -18.78
C LEU A 54 -18.72 14.51 -18.62
N ALA A 55 -19.58 14.83 -17.66
CA ALA A 55 -20.81 14.08 -17.40
C ALA A 55 -21.70 13.82 -18.65
N PRO A 56 -21.98 14.81 -19.53
CA PRO A 56 -22.81 14.56 -20.72
C PRO A 56 -22.15 13.63 -21.74
N LEU A 57 -20.81 13.54 -21.77
CA LEU A 57 -20.08 12.68 -22.73
C LEU A 57 -20.24 11.19 -22.44
N PHE A 58 -20.72 10.82 -21.24
CA PHE A 58 -20.95 9.45 -20.80
C PHE A 58 -22.41 9.20 -20.40
N ALA A 59 -23.36 10.03 -20.84
CA ALA A 59 -24.76 9.91 -20.43
C ALA A 59 -25.42 8.61 -20.93
N ASP A 60 -25.02 8.16 -22.10
CA ASP A 60 -25.46 6.96 -22.83
C ASP A 60 -24.58 5.72 -22.56
N LEU A 61 -23.43 5.90 -21.88
CA LEU A 61 -22.51 4.81 -21.56
C LEU A 61 -22.71 4.31 -20.12
N PRO A 62 -22.68 2.99 -19.88
CA PRO A 62 -22.76 2.44 -18.53
C PRO A 62 -21.50 2.72 -17.69
N GLN A 63 -20.35 2.90 -18.35
CA GLN A 63 -19.08 3.20 -17.68
C GLN A 63 -18.89 4.71 -17.58
N ARG A 64 -19.25 5.28 -16.43
CA ARG A 64 -18.86 6.64 -16.08
C ARG A 64 -17.54 6.59 -15.30
N PRO A 65 -16.53 7.39 -15.67
CA PRO A 65 -15.35 7.51 -14.85
C PRO A 65 -15.76 8.11 -13.50
N SER A 66 -15.32 7.50 -12.40
CA SER A 66 -15.66 7.93 -11.04
C SER A 66 -14.89 9.19 -10.66
N PHE A 67 -15.39 10.34 -11.11
CA PHE A 67 -14.81 11.65 -10.79
C PHE A 67 -15.21 12.08 -9.37
N GLY A 68 -14.58 11.48 -8.36
CA GLY A 68 -14.59 11.99 -6.97
C GLY A 68 -15.96 12.35 -6.39
N SER A 69 -17.00 11.59 -6.73
CA SER A 69 -18.25 11.57 -5.96
C SER A 69 -18.13 10.39 -5.01
N THR A 70 -18.00 10.65 -3.72
CA THR A 70 -18.36 9.67 -2.69
C THR A 70 -19.87 9.39 -2.81
N ASP A 71 -20.24 8.56 -3.77
CA ASP A 71 -21.44 7.75 -3.64
C ASP A 71 -20.96 6.35 -3.29
N VAL A 72 -21.11 6.05 -2.01
CA VAL A 72 -20.54 4.89 -1.34
C VAL A 72 -21.47 3.71 -1.59
N ALA A 73 -21.47 3.18 -2.81
CA ALA A 73 -22.08 1.89 -3.08
C ALA A 73 -21.41 1.23 -4.29
N GLN A 74 -20.73 0.11 -4.02
CA GLN A 74 -20.42 -0.94 -4.99
C GLN A 74 -19.24 -0.67 -5.95
N VAL A 75 -18.01 -0.59 -5.44
CA VAL A 75 -16.91 -1.52 -5.82
C VAL A 75 -15.94 -1.57 -4.64
N GLN A 76 -16.19 -2.51 -3.72
CA GLN A 76 -15.19 -3.01 -2.79
C GLN A 76 -14.18 -3.83 -3.61
N GLN A 77 -13.30 -3.17 -4.35
CA GLN A 77 -12.03 -3.76 -4.75
C GLN A 77 -10.99 -3.13 -3.86
N ASP A 78 -10.51 -3.96 -2.95
CA ASP A 78 -9.39 -3.75 -2.05
C ASP A 78 -8.12 -3.50 -2.88
N VAL A 79 -8.03 -2.34 -3.52
CA VAL A 79 -6.80 -1.86 -4.14
C VAL A 79 -6.05 -1.13 -3.03
N PRO A 80 -5.03 -1.74 -2.41
CA PRO A 80 -4.24 -1.07 -1.39
C PRO A 80 -3.70 0.24 -1.98
N VAL A 81 -4.14 1.36 -1.42
CA VAL A 81 -3.66 2.69 -1.82
C VAL A 81 -2.22 2.80 -1.36
N PHE A 82 -1.30 2.33 -2.21
CA PHE A 82 0.13 2.46 -2.00
C PHE A 82 0.49 3.94 -1.95
N SER A 83 1.07 4.36 -0.83
CA SER A 83 1.42 5.77 -0.65
C SER A 83 2.50 6.16 -1.67
N ALA A 84 2.37 7.34 -2.30
CA ALA A 84 3.33 7.83 -3.29
C ALA A 84 4.78 7.85 -2.77
N ARG A 85 4.96 7.96 -1.44
CA ARG A 85 6.27 7.91 -0.77
C ARG A 85 6.84 6.48 -0.72
N GLU A 86 5.99 5.47 -0.48
CA GLU A 86 6.36 4.05 -0.45
C GLU A 86 6.69 3.52 -1.86
N ILE A 87 6.04 4.05 -2.90
CA ILE A 87 6.38 3.79 -4.31
C ILE A 87 7.75 4.39 -4.68
N VAL A 88 8.10 5.58 -4.16
CA VAL A 88 9.39 6.25 -4.42
C VAL A 88 10.54 5.60 -3.66
N GLU A 89 10.30 5.15 -2.43
CA GLU A 89 11.32 4.51 -1.59
C GLU A 89 11.63 3.08 -2.06
N ALA A 90 10.61 2.34 -2.53
CA ALA A 90 10.79 1.04 -3.16
C ALA A 90 11.48 1.12 -4.54
N ARG A 91 11.34 2.25 -5.25
CA ARG A 91 12.08 2.51 -6.51
C ARG A 91 13.59 2.73 -6.29
N ARG A 92 14.03 3.05 -5.06
CA ARG A 92 15.45 3.30 -4.71
C ARG A 92 16.28 2.02 -4.54
N SER A 93 15.64 0.86 -4.32
CA SER A 93 16.34 -0.42 -4.08
C SER A 93 16.83 -1.11 -5.37
N GLY A 94 16.26 -0.79 -6.53
CA GLY A 94 16.70 -1.28 -7.86
C GLY A 94 18.01 -0.66 -8.38
N ARG A 95 18.67 0.20 -7.60
CA ARG A 95 19.81 1.04 -8.03
C ARG A 95 21.05 0.27 -8.48
N ARG A 96 21.14 -1.05 -8.23
CA ARG A 96 22.35 -1.86 -8.55
C ARG A 96 22.11 -3.05 -9.48
N MET A 97 20.91 -3.25 -10.04
CA MET A 97 20.63 -4.36 -10.99
C MET A 97 21.56 -4.32 -12.22
N ARG A 98 21.83 -3.13 -12.75
CA ARG A 98 22.77 -2.91 -13.87
C ARG A 98 24.22 -3.26 -13.50
N ALA A 99 24.61 -3.00 -12.26
CA ALA A 99 25.91 -3.40 -11.76
C ALA A 99 25.99 -4.93 -11.64
N GLY A 100 24.93 -5.59 -11.16
CA GLY A 100 24.86 -7.05 -11.08
C GLY A 100 24.99 -7.74 -12.45
N ILE A 101 24.20 -7.32 -13.44
CA ILE A 101 24.25 -7.88 -14.80
C ILE A 101 25.61 -7.62 -15.46
N PHE A 102 26.16 -6.42 -15.28
CA PHE A 102 27.48 -6.09 -15.78
C PHE A 102 28.57 -6.96 -15.16
N TRP A 103 28.58 -7.14 -13.83
CA TRP A 103 29.59 -7.99 -13.16
C TRP A 103 29.46 -9.46 -13.54
N LEU A 104 28.25 -10.01 -13.63
CA LEU A 104 28.03 -11.39 -14.08
C LEU A 104 28.49 -11.59 -15.53
N GLY A 105 28.13 -10.67 -16.42
CA GLY A 105 28.55 -10.70 -17.82
C GLY A 105 30.06 -10.53 -17.98
N ALA A 106 30.69 -9.65 -17.19
CA ALA A 106 32.13 -9.42 -17.23
C ALA A 106 32.91 -10.66 -16.75
N ILE A 107 32.49 -11.28 -15.65
CA ILE A 107 33.10 -12.51 -15.13
C ILE A 107 32.96 -13.65 -16.14
N GLY A 108 31.75 -13.86 -16.68
CA GLY A 108 31.49 -14.92 -17.66
C GLY A 108 32.25 -14.73 -18.98
N SER A 109 32.36 -13.50 -19.46
CA SER A 109 33.11 -13.22 -20.70
C SER A 109 34.61 -13.41 -20.51
N PHE A 110 35.14 -13.01 -19.36
CA PHE A 110 36.56 -13.18 -19.04
C PHE A 110 36.94 -14.66 -18.89
N THR A 111 36.15 -15.46 -18.16
CA THR A 111 36.41 -16.90 -18.01
C THR A 111 36.33 -17.64 -19.35
N ALA A 112 35.36 -17.31 -20.20
CA ALA A 112 35.24 -17.88 -21.53
C ALA A 112 36.41 -17.47 -22.45
N ALA A 113 36.83 -16.19 -22.46
CA ALA A 113 37.94 -15.71 -23.27
C ALA A 113 39.23 -16.51 -23.02
N VAL A 114 39.52 -16.81 -21.75
CA VAL A 114 40.70 -17.58 -21.35
C VAL A 114 40.55 -19.07 -21.70
N ALA A 115 39.38 -19.67 -21.44
CA ALA A 115 39.17 -21.11 -21.61
C ALA A 115 39.28 -21.58 -23.07
N ILE A 116 38.78 -20.80 -24.03
CA ILE A 116 38.84 -21.12 -25.47
C ILE A 116 39.86 -20.27 -26.23
N ASN A 117 40.70 -19.53 -25.52
CA ASN A 117 41.75 -18.67 -26.07
C ASN A 117 41.24 -17.70 -27.16
N ALA A 118 40.07 -17.10 -26.90
CA ALA A 118 39.35 -16.22 -27.82
C ALA A 118 39.31 -14.79 -27.26
N PRO A 119 40.31 -13.94 -27.53
CA PRO A 119 40.40 -12.59 -26.94
C PRO A 119 39.26 -11.66 -27.37
N VAL A 120 38.56 -11.97 -28.47
CA VAL A 120 37.41 -11.18 -28.95
C VAL A 120 36.27 -11.12 -27.92
N LEU A 121 36.17 -12.11 -27.02
CA LEU A 121 35.17 -12.12 -25.95
C LEU A 121 35.42 -11.01 -24.91
N LEU A 122 36.64 -10.49 -24.78
CA LEU A 122 36.89 -9.33 -23.91
C LEU A 122 36.17 -8.06 -24.41
N ALA A 123 35.87 -7.95 -25.70
CA ALA A 123 35.11 -6.83 -26.27
C ALA A 123 33.64 -6.81 -25.80
N VAL A 124 33.11 -7.91 -25.27
CA VAL A 124 31.75 -7.96 -24.70
C VAL A 124 31.64 -7.08 -23.45
N ILE A 125 32.72 -6.91 -22.69
CA ILE A 125 32.74 -6.11 -21.45
C ILE A 125 32.46 -4.62 -21.73
N PRO A 126 33.19 -3.90 -22.60
CA PRO A 126 32.88 -2.52 -22.92
C PRO A 126 31.53 -2.37 -23.64
N VAL A 127 31.11 -3.35 -24.44
CA VAL A 127 29.78 -3.35 -25.08
C VAL A 127 28.67 -3.39 -24.03
N LEU A 128 28.76 -4.30 -23.04
CA LEU A 128 27.82 -4.38 -21.91
C LEU A 128 27.82 -3.08 -21.09
N PHE A 129 29.00 -2.49 -20.87
CA PHE A 129 29.11 -1.21 -20.16
C PHE A 129 28.35 -0.10 -20.90
N ILE A 130 28.57 0.05 -22.21
CA ILE A 130 27.90 1.07 -23.04
C ILE A 130 26.38 0.82 -23.06
N LEU A 131 25.93 -0.41 -23.28
CA LEU A 131 24.50 -0.77 -23.33
C LEU A 131 23.77 -0.43 -22.01
N LEU A 132 24.36 -0.81 -20.88
CA LEU A 132 23.73 -0.69 -19.56
C LEU A 132 23.87 0.70 -18.93
N TYR A 133 25.00 1.39 -19.16
CA TYR A 133 25.32 2.66 -18.49
C TYR A 133 25.24 3.90 -19.38
N VAL A 134 25.57 3.79 -20.68
CA VAL A 134 25.52 4.94 -21.62
C VAL A 134 24.18 5.00 -22.33
N MET A 135 23.78 3.90 -22.98
CA MET A 135 22.50 3.82 -23.70
C MET A 135 21.31 3.55 -22.76
N LYS A 136 21.57 3.29 -21.47
CA LYS A 136 20.55 3.13 -20.43
C LYS A 136 19.50 2.05 -20.78
N VAL A 137 19.82 1.11 -21.66
CA VAL A 137 18.89 0.08 -22.17
C VAL A 137 18.65 -0.94 -21.06
N GLY A 138 17.42 -1.03 -20.60
CA GLY A 138 16.98 -2.03 -19.62
C GLY A 138 15.46 -2.03 -19.53
N PRO A 139 14.80 -3.20 -19.45
CA PRO A 139 13.36 -3.32 -19.23
C PRO A 139 12.88 -2.47 -18.05
N ASP A 140 11.79 -1.73 -18.25
CA ASP A 140 11.16 -0.93 -17.18
C ASP A 140 10.67 -1.82 -16.01
N SER A 141 10.44 -3.11 -16.26
CA SER A 141 10.07 -4.12 -15.26
C SER A 141 11.15 -4.45 -14.24
N TRP A 142 12.42 -4.12 -14.51
CA TRP A 142 13.52 -4.28 -13.54
C TRP A 142 13.39 -3.37 -12.32
N TYR A 143 12.42 -2.46 -12.32
CA TYR A 143 12.21 -1.44 -11.28
C TYR A 143 10.88 -1.58 -10.51
N SER A 144 10.06 -2.60 -10.78
CA SER A 144 8.83 -2.86 -10.04
C SER A 144 9.01 -3.99 -9.01
N PRO A 145 8.98 -3.70 -7.69
CA PRO A 145 9.02 -4.74 -6.67
C PRO A 145 7.76 -5.61 -6.72
N SER A 146 7.88 -6.87 -6.30
CA SER A 146 6.78 -7.83 -6.33
C SER A 146 5.78 -7.59 -5.19
N LEU A 147 4.47 -7.69 -5.47
CA LEU A 147 3.38 -7.51 -4.47
C LEU A 147 3.57 -8.33 -3.19
N ARG A 148 4.20 -9.51 -3.31
CA ARG A 148 4.47 -10.43 -2.19
C ARG A 148 5.51 -9.93 -1.19
N GLU A 149 6.42 -9.05 -1.59
CA GLU A 149 7.42 -8.47 -0.69
C GLU A 149 6.81 -7.39 0.21
N MET A 150 5.79 -6.69 -0.30
CA MET A 150 5.04 -5.68 0.45
C MET A 150 4.11 -6.31 1.50
N GLU A 151 3.54 -7.48 1.23
CA GLU A 151 2.79 -8.23 2.25
C GLU A 151 3.70 -8.67 3.43
N ARG A 152 4.97 -9.00 3.16
CA ARG A 152 5.92 -9.42 4.19
C ARG A 152 6.33 -8.28 5.11
N SER A 153 6.48 -7.06 4.60
CA SER A 153 6.79 -5.89 5.44
C SER A 153 5.62 -5.50 6.33
N GLN A 154 4.38 -5.53 5.80
CA GLN A 154 3.18 -5.30 6.59
C GLN A 154 3.04 -6.31 7.72
N ARG A 155 3.27 -7.60 7.46
CA ARG A 155 3.24 -8.64 8.50
C ARG A 155 4.26 -8.39 9.62
N ARG A 156 5.43 -7.80 9.31
CA ARG A 156 6.43 -7.45 10.33
C ARG A 156 5.98 -6.29 11.22
N LEU A 157 5.38 -5.26 10.64
CA LEU A 157 4.84 -4.12 11.41
C LEU A 157 3.67 -4.54 12.29
N VAL A 158 2.76 -5.37 11.76
CA VAL A 158 1.64 -5.92 12.53
C VAL A 158 2.15 -6.76 13.70
N ARG A 159 3.15 -7.63 13.47
CA ARG A 159 3.77 -8.42 14.54
C ARG A 159 4.46 -7.54 15.59
N ALA A 160 5.18 -6.51 15.18
CA ALA A 160 5.81 -5.57 16.11
C ALA A 160 4.75 -4.86 16.99
N LYS A 161 3.64 -4.43 16.38
CA LYS A 161 2.51 -3.84 17.11
C LYS A 161 1.82 -4.83 18.05
N GLN A 162 1.73 -6.10 17.66
CA GLN A 162 1.18 -7.15 18.52
C GLN A 162 2.06 -7.39 19.75
N LEU A 163 3.38 -7.35 19.60
CA LEU A 163 4.33 -7.51 20.70
C LEU A 163 4.23 -6.36 21.71
N GLU A 164 4.05 -5.12 21.25
CA GLU A 164 3.80 -3.96 22.14
C GLU A 164 2.52 -4.16 22.97
N LEU A 165 1.41 -4.53 22.31
CA LEU A 165 0.13 -4.75 22.97
C LEU A 165 0.16 -5.93 23.95
N GLU A 166 0.91 -6.99 23.62
CA GLU A 166 1.08 -8.14 24.50
C GLU A 166 1.92 -7.79 25.74
N ALA A 167 2.98 -7.00 25.56
CA ALA A 167 3.78 -6.50 26.67
C ALA A 167 2.94 -5.64 27.62
N ASP A 168 2.13 -4.71 27.10
CA ASP A 168 1.23 -3.88 27.91
C ASP A 168 0.25 -4.74 28.73
N ARG A 169 -0.39 -5.72 28.09
CA ARG A 169 -1.30 -6.66 28.77
C ARG A 169 -0.59 -7.47 29.86
N ALA A 170 0.67 -7.85 29.63
CA ALA A 170 1.46 -8.58 30.61
C ALA A 170 1.79 -7.70 31.83
N TYR A 171 2.09 -6.42 31.63
CA TYR A 171 2.28 -5.44 32.72
C TYR A 171 1.01 -5.26 33.54
N ASP A 172 -0.14 -5.08 32.91
CA ASP A 172 -1.43 -4.94 33.60
C ASP A 172 -1.79 -6.18 34.43
N ALA A 173 -1.52 -7.37 33.88
CA ALA A 173 -1.76 -8.63 34.57
C ALA A 173 -0.82 -8.82 35.77
N ALA A 174 0.43 -8.34 35.68
CA ALA A 174 1.38 -8.36 36.79
C ALA A 174 0.93 -7.41 37.91
N GLN A 175 0.48 -6.19 37.57
CA GLN A 175 -0.03 -5.23 38.56
C GLN A 175 -1.26 -5.77 39.29
N ARG A 176 -2.25 -6.30 38.58
CA ARG A 176 -3.46 -6.87 39.20
C ARG A 176 -3.16 -8.05 40.13
N LYS A 177 -2.07 -8.79 39.91
CA LYS A 177 -1.64 -9.86 40.82
C LYS A 177 -1.06 -9.31 42.11
N ILE A 178 -0.33 -8.19 42.04
CA ILE A 178 0.20 -7.50 43.23
C ILE A 178 -0.96 -6.94 44.04
N GLU A 179 -1.88 -6.20 43.40
CA GLU A 179 -3.07 -5.64 44.06
C GLU A 179 -3.95 -6.72 44.70
N ARG A 180 -4.16 -7.85 44.01
CA ARG A 180 -4.96 -8.95 44.58
C ARG A 180 -4.31 -9.56 45.81
N ARG A 181 -2.97 -9.65 45.86
CA ARG A 181 -2.28 -10.13 47.07
C ARG A 181 -2.51 -9.18 48.24
N GLU A 182 -2.37 -7.88 48.01
CA GLU A 182 -2.63 -6.88 49.05
C GLU A 182 -4.08 -6.90 49.55
N GLN A 183 -5.06 -7.08 48.66
CA GLN A 183 -6.46 -7.21 49.04
C GLN A 183 -6.71 -8.47 49.88
N ILE A 184 -6.10 -9.60 49.51
CA ILE A 184 -6.22 -10.86 50.25
C ILE A 184 -5.61 -10.72 51.65
N ASP A 185 -4.46 -10.06 51.78
CA ASP A 185 -3.80 -9.85 53.06
C ASP A 185 -4.63 -8.93 53.97
N ARG A 186 -5.21 -7.86 53.41
CA ARG A 186 -6.14 -6.97 54.14
C ARG A 186 -7.39 -7.71 54.59
N LEU A 187 -8.04 -8.46 53.71
CA LEU A 187 -9.23 -9.25 54.05
C LEU A 187 -8.92 -10.31 55.12
N THR A 188 -7.74 -10.92 55.06
CA THR A 188 -7.27 -11.87 56.09
C THR A 188 -7.08 -11.16 57.44
N GLY A 189 -6.49 -9.96 57.45
CA GLY A 189 -6.36 -9.15 58.67
C GLY A 189 -7.71 -8.70 59.25
N ASP A 190 -8.61 -8.21 58.41
CA ASP A 190 -9.95 -7.75 58.81
C ASP A 190 -10.80 -8.91 59.36
N THR A 191 -10.72 -10.09 58.74
CA THR A 191 -11.42 -11.29 59.21
C THR A 191 -10.87 -11.81 60.54
N LEU A 192 -9.56 -11.78 60.76
CA LEU A 192 -8.94 -12.15 62.04
C LEU A 192 -9.37 -11.21 63.16
N ASN A 193 -9.36 -9.89 62.91
CA ASN A 193 -9.81 -8.89 63.88
C ASN A 193 -11.30 -9.08 64.20
N PHE A 194 -12.14 -9.29 63.20
CA PHE A 194 -13.58 -9.54 63.39
C PHE A 194 -13.85 -10.83 64.18
N ALA A 195 -13.09 -11.89 63.90
CA ALA A 195 -13.18 -13.15 64.64
C ALA A 195 -12.76 -12.98 66.11
N GLN A 196 -11.66 -12.25 66.36
CA GLN A 196 -11.18 -11.98 67.71
C GLN A 196 -12.12 -11.08 68.51
N GLU A 197 -12.70 -10.06 67.86
CA GLU A 197 -13.67 -9.16 68.47
C GLU A 197 -14.97 -9.88 68.83
N SER A 198 -15.46 -10.75 67.95
CA SER A 198 -16.63 -11.60 68.21
C SER A 198 -16.39 -12.51 69.42
N LEU A 199 -15.21 -13.12 69.52
CA LEU A 199 -14.85 -14.02 70.62
C LEU A 199 -14.70 -13.29 71.95
N ASN A 200 -14.09 -12.10 71.94
CA ASN A 200 -14.01 -11.22 73.11
C ASN A 200 -15.39 -10.72 73.59
N LYS A 201 -16.31 -10.46 72.66
CA LYS A 201 -17.66 -10.00 72.99
C LYS A 201 -18.48 -11.08 73.70
N PHE A 202 -18.33 -12.35 73.30
CA PHE A 202 -18.96 -13.47 74.00
C PHE A 202 -18.37 -13.65 75.41
N ARG A 203 -17.04 -13.57 75.56
CA ARG A 203 -16.38 -13.71 76.87
C ARG A 203 -16.70 -12.61 77.89
N ARG A 204 -17.21 -11.45 77.45
CA ARG A 204 -17.63 -10.35 78.35
C ARG A 204 -19.08 -10.48 78.84
N ARG A 205 -19.84 -11.48 78.35
CA ARG A 205 -21.28 -11.61 78.59
C ARG A 205 -21.66 -12.70 79.59
N ASP A 206 -20.69 -13.53 80.00
CA ASP A 206 -20.74 -14.49 81.10
C ASP A 206 -20.02 -13.91 82.34
#